data_AF-V4NHZ7-F1
#
_entry.id   AF-V4NHZ7-F1
#
_cell.length_a   1.000
_cell.length_b   1.000
_cell.length_c   1.000
_cell.angle_alpha   90.00
_cell.angle_beta   90.00
_cell.angle_gamma   90.00
#
_symmetry.space_group_name_H-M   'P 1'
#
loop_
_entity.id
_entity.type
_entity.pdbx_description
1 polymer ?
#
loop_
_entity_poly.entity_id
_entity_poly.type
_entity_poly.pdbx_seq_one_letter_code
_entity_poly.pdbx_strand_id
1 'polypeptide(L)' 'MLREQDAPQQVRKDRVNPAVFHVGGYSYDIDGRAFYISEAVPDIVHLLSMQEARALGLSTQYLAPAAIHL' A
#
# COMPACT_ATOMS: atom_id res chain seq x y z
N MET A 1 2.75 -4.56 16.50
CA MET A 1 1.86 -4.85 15.37
C MET A 1 2.69 -4.85 14.08
N LEU A 2 3.61 -5.80 13.91
CA LEU A 2 4.56 -5.80 12.77
C LEU A 2 4.22 -6.85 11.69
N ARG A 3 3.24 -7.72 11.96
CA ARG A 3 2.93 -8.88 11.10
C ARG A 3 2.13 -8.54 9.83
N GLU A 4 1.55 -7.35 9.73
CA GLU A 4 0.76 -6.96 8.56
C GLU A 4 1.59 -6.38 7.40
N GLN A 5 2.87 -6.05 7.63
CA GLN A 5 3.76 -5.48 6.61
C GLN A 5 4.30 -6.51 5.62
N ASP A 6 4.30 -7.80 5.98
CA ASP A 6 4.94 -8.86 5.18
C ASP A 6 4.05 -9.39 4.05
N ALA A 7 2.80 -8.95 3.96
CA ALA A 7 1.85 -9.37 2.93
C ALA A 7 1.44 -8.19 2.03
N PRO A 8 1.22 -8.42 0.72
CA PRO A 8 0.67 -7.40 -0.16
C PRO A 8 -0.65 -6.86 0.40
N GLN A 9 -0.74 -5.55 0.57
CA GLN A 9 -1.95 -4.90 1.08
C GLN A 9 -2.75 -4.26 -0.06
N GLN A 10 -4.07 -4.38 0.02
CA GLN A 10 -4.96 -3.76 -0.96
C GLN A 10 -5.21 -2.30 -0.62
N VAL A 11 -5.07 -1.42 -1.61
CA VAL A 11 -5.39 0.00 -1.49
C VAL A 11 -6.90 0.21 -1.56
N ARG A 12 -7.45 1.02 -0.66
CA ARG A 12 -8.87 1.40 -0.65
C ARG A 12 -9.01 2.92 -0.66
N LYS A 13 -9.78 3.45 -1.60
CA LYS A 13 -10.09 4.88 -1.64
C LYS A 13 -11.07 5.26 -0.53
N ASP A 14 -10.84 6.39 0.13
CA ASP A 14 -11.80 6.95 1.07
C ASP A 14 -13.07 7.43 0.33
N ARG A 15 -14.24 7.10 0.88
CA ARG A 15 -15.53 7.42 0.25
C ARG A 15 -16.01 8.84 0.53
N VAL A 16 -15.55 9.44 1.62
CA VAL A 16 -15.96 10.77 2.09
C VAL A 16 -14.97 11.82 1.58
N ASN A 17 -13.67 11.52 1.63
CA ASN A 17 -12.61 12.39 1.15
C ASN A 17 -11.87 11.77 -0.05
N PRO A 18 -12.16 12.18 -1.29
CA PRO A 18 -11.55 11.57 -2.48
C PRO A 18 -10.04 11.84 -2.61
N ALA A 19 -9.49 12.74 -1.80
CA ALA A 19 -8.05 13.02 -1.73
C ALA A 19 -7.29 12.06 -0.80
N VAL A 20 -7.97 11.06 -0.23
CA VAL A 20 -7.37 10.10 0.72
C VAL A 20 -7.52 8.68 0.22
N PHE A 21 -6.48 7.88 0.42
CA PHE A 21 -6.55 6.43 0.30
C PHE A 21 -5.91 5.73 1.50
N HIS A 22 -6.41 4.54 1.76
CA HIS A 22 -6.05 3.69 2.90
C HIS A 22 -5.25 2.49 2.41
N VAL A 23 -4.12 2.22 3.04
CA VAL A 23 -3.31 1.01 2.82
C VAL A 23 -3.08 0.35 4.17
N GLY A 24 -3.76 -0.77 4.41
CA GLY A 24 -3.83 -1.40 5.73
C GLY A 24 -4.39 -0.46 6.78
N GLY A 25 -3.57 -0.13 7.78
CA GLY A 25 -3.92 0.79 8.88
C GLY A 25 -3.48 2.24 8.67
N TYR A 26 -2.89 2.59 7.52
CA TYR A 26 -2.33 3.92 7.27
C TYR A 26 -3.15 4.72 6.26
N SER A 27 -3.21 6.04 6.45
CA SER A 27 -3.89 6.99 5.57
C SER A 27 -2.90 7.85 4.79
N TYR A 28 -3.09 7.93 3.47
CA TYR A 28 -2.24 8.71 2.57
C TYR A 28 -3.04 9.73 1.77
N ASP A 29 -2.41 10.86 1.47
CA ASP A 29 -2.90 11.80 0.46
C ASP A 29 -2.63 11.29 -0.98
N ILE A 30 -3.11 12.01 -1.98
CA ILE A 30 -2.94 11.66 -3.40
C ILE A 30 -1.48 11.60 -3.87
N ASP A 31 -0.56 12.23 -3.15
CA ASP A 31 0.87 12.26 -3.45
C ASP A 31 1.63 11.12 -2.72
N GLY A 32 0.91 10.28 -1.96
CA GLY A 32 1.47 9.16 -1.23
C GLY A 32 2.15 9.54 0.09
N ARG A 33 1.82 10.70 0.66
CA ARG A 33 2.34 11.17 1.96
C ARG A 33 1.32 10.92 3.05
N ALA A 34 1.78 10.94 4.32
CA ALA A 34 0.89 10.86 5.47
C ALA A 34 -0.23 11.90 5.37
N PHE A 35 -1.50 11.45 5.42
CA PHE A 35 -2.63 12.36 5.38
C PHE A 35 -2.69 13.24 6.64
N TYR A 36 -2.38 12.67 7.81
CA TYR A 36 -2.23 13.40 9.06
C TYR A 36 -0.75 13.62 9.37
N ILE A 37 -0.33 14.87 9.57
CA ILE A 37 1.07 15.26 9.84
C ILE A 37 1.65 14.54 11.08
N SER A 38 0.81 14.16 12.05
CA SER A 38 1.22 13.44 13.26
C SER A 38 1.34 11.93 13.09
N GLU A 39 0.95 11.38 11.94
CA GLU A 39 0.97 9.94 11.68
C GLU A 39 2.28 9.57 10.97
N ALA A 40 3.08 8.72 11.60
CA ALA A 40 4.24 8.12 10.95
C ALA A 40 3.75 6.96 10.06
N VAL A 41 3.74 7.19 8.75
CA VAL A 41 3.37 6.18 7.74
C VAL A 41 4.63 5.67 7.03
N PRO A 42 4.65 4.39 6.57
CA PRO A 42 5.70 3.90 5.69
C PRO A 42 5.76 4.69 4.36
N ASP A 43 6.96 4.90 3.83
CA ASP A 43 7.12 5.52 2.51
C ASP A 43 6.60 4.59 1.40
N ILE A 44 5.81 5.15 0.48
CA ILE A 44 5.39 4.44 -0.73
C ILE A 44 6.54 4.51 -1.74
N VAL A 45 7.15 3.36 -2.01
CA VAL A 45 8.22 3.25 -3.01
C VAL A 45 7.61 3.10 -4.40
N HIS A 46 7.94 4.01 -5.31
CA HIS A 46 7.57 3.89 -6.71
C HIS A 46 8.53 2.92 -7.42
N LEU A 47 7.98 1.83 -7.94
CA LEU A 47 8.71 0.90 -8.80
C LEU A 47 8.26 1.12 -10.23
N LEU A 48 9.17 1.65 -11.04
CA LEU A 48 8.88 2.04 -12.42
C LEU A 48 9.29 0.95 -13.42
N SER A 49 9.99 -0.09 -12.95
CA SER A 49 10.37 -1.22 -13.76
C SER A 49 10.31 -2.57 -13.01
N MET A 50 10.15 -3.64 -13.79
CA MET A 50 10.23 -5.01 -13.28
C MET A 50 11.65 -5.37 -12.81
N GLN A 51 12.67 -4.67 -13.30
CA GLN A 51 14.06 -4.88 -12.89
C GLN A 51 14.29 -4.37 -11.46
N GLU A 52 13.78 -3.18 -11.14
CA GLU A 52 13.83 -2.61 -9.78
C GLU A 52 13.08 -3.49 -8.78
N ALA A 53 11.89 -3.98 -9.15
CA ALA A 53 11.12 -4.90 -8.32
C ALA A 53 11.92 -6.17 -7.96
N ARG A 54 12.61 -6.76 -8.95
CA ARG A 54 13.50 -7.93 -8.73
C ARG A 54 14.68 -7.60 -7.82
N ALA A 55 15.29 -6.42 -7.98
CA ALA A 55 16.43 -5.99 -7.16
C ALA A 55 16.06 -5.85 -5.67
N LEU A 56 14.81 -5.49 -5.38
CA LEU A 56 14.26 -5.43 -4.02
C LEU A 56 13.73 -6.77 -3.51
N GLY A 57 13.86 -7.86 -4.28
CA GLY A 57 13.36 -9.18 -3.92
C GLY A 57 11.84 -9.30 -3.95
N LEU A 58 11.13 -8.38 -4.60
CA LEU A 58 9.68 -8.43 -4.71
C LEU A 58 9.25 -9.47 -5.74
N SER A 59 8.18 -10.21 -5.42
CA SER A 59 7.61 -11.17 -6.36
C SER A 59 7.10 -10.45 -7.60
N THR A 60 7.58 -10.85 -8.77
CA THR A 60 7.06 -10.40 -10.06
C THR A 60 5.82 -11.19 -10.50
N GLN A 61 5.42 -12.20 -9.73
CA GLN A 61 4.25 -13.01 -10.01
C GLN A 61 3.09 -12.49 -9.16
N TYR A 62 2.11 -11.89 -9.82
CA TYR A 62 0.87 -11.50 -9.17
C TYR A 62 0.06 -12.75 -8.81
N LEU A 63 -0.15 -12.97 -7.52
CA LEU A 63 -1.12 -13.93 -7.01
C LEU A 63 -2.32 -13.13 -6.53
N ALA A 64 -3.42 -13.21 -7.26
CA ALA A 64 -4.66 -12.58 -6.83
C ALA A 64 -5.06 -13.15 -5.45
N PRO A 65 -5.42 -12.29 -4.47
CA PRO A 65 -5.98 -12.78 -3.22
C PRO A 65 -7.19 -13.65 -3.53
N ALA A 66 -7.25 -14.87 -2.98
CA ALA A 66 -8.44 -15.70 -3.07
C ALA A 66 -9.60 -14.89 -2.47
N ALA A 67 -10.70 -14.75 -3.21
CA ALA A 67 -11.86 -13.99 -2.77
C ALA A 67 -12.29 -14.49 -1.39
N ILE A 68 -12.13 -13.64 -0.37
CA ILE A 68 -12.70 -13.92 0.94
C ILE A 68 -14.21 -13.78 0.76
N HIS A 69 -14.91 -14.91 0.70
CA HIS A 69 -16.36 -14.94 0.83
C HIS A 69 -16.72 -14.33 2.18
N LEU A 70 -17.26 -13.11 2.16
CA LEU A 70 -17.92 -12.46 3.29
C LEU A 70 -19.28 -13.11 3.55
#